data_AF-A0A816JYU4-F1
#
_entry.id   AF-A0A816JYU4-F1
#
_cell.length_a   1.000
_cell.length_b   1.000
_cell.length_c   1.000
_cell.angle_alpha   90.00
_cell.angle_beta   90.00
_cell.angle_gamma   90.00
#
_symmetry.space_group_name_H-M   'P 1'
#
loop_
_entity.id
_entity.type
_entity.pdbx_description
1 polymer ?
#
loop_
_entity_poly.entity_id
_entity_poly.type
_entity_poly.pdbx_seq_one_letter_code
_entity_poly.pdbx_strand_id
1 'polypeptide(L)' 'MGKVHGSLARAGKVRGQTPKVAKQDKKKKPRGRAHKRLQHNRRFVTAGNLSDPCLNYWLIQHLFVGCL' A
#
# COMPACT_ATOMS: atom_id res chain seq x y z
N MET A 1 -21.78 37.25 -14.52
CA MET A 1 -22.09 35.92 -15.09
C MET A 1 -20.86 35.05 -14.98
N GLY A 2 -20.83 34.17 -13.97
CA GLY A 2 -19.64 33.41 -13.59
C GLY A 2 -19.37 32.19 -14.49
N LYS A 3 -18.10 31.76 -14.50
CA LYS A 3 -17.60 30.62 -15.27
C LYS A 3 -18.43 29.36 -14.99
N VAL A 4 -19.14 28.88 -16.01
CA VAL A 4 -19.93 27.65 -15.92
C VAL A 4 -18.98 26.45 -15.97
N HIS A 5 -19.11 25.56 -14.98
CA HIS A 5 -18.29 24.36 -14.91
C HIS A 5 -18.65 23.42 -16.07
N GLY A 6 -17.65 22.76 -16.65
CA GLY A 6 -17.82 21.90 -17.82
C GLY A 6 -18.80 20.74 -17.63
N SER A 7 -19.07 20.00 -18.72
CA SER A 7 -20.11 18.96 -18.74
C SER A 7 -19.91 17.84 -17.70
N LEU A 8 -21.00 17.50 -17.01
CA LEU A 8 -21.05 16.45 -15.97
C LEU A 8 -20.93 15.02 -16.51
N ALA A 9 -20.99 14.84 -17.84
CA ALA A 9 -21.07 13.54 -18.50
C ALA A 9 -19.87 12.60 -18.23
N ARG A 10 -18.73 13.13 -17.74
CA ARG A 10 -17.52 12.34 -17.42
C ARG A 10 -17.35 12.06 -15.93
N ALA A 11 -18.27 12.50 -15.07
CA ALA A 11 -18.17 12.27 -13.64
C ALA A 11 -18.22 10.76 -13.34
N GLY A 12 -17.25 10.27 -12.57
CA GLY A 12 -17.23 8.87 -12.13
C GLY A 12 -16.75 7.82 -13.14
N LYS A 13 -16.42 8.19 -14.40
CA LYS A 13 -15.97 7.26 -15.47
C LYS A 13 -14.92 6.25 -14.98
N VAL A 14 -13.90 6.73 -14.29
CA VAL A 14 -12.75 5.91 -13.86
C VAL A 14 -13.14 4.89 -12.78
N ARG A 15 -13.99 5.27 -11.81
CA ARG A 15 -14.40 4.36 -10.72
C ARG A 15 -15.36 3.27 -11.18
N GLY A 16 -16.13 3.51 -12.24
CA GLY A 16 -17.00 2.51 -12.87
C GLY A 16 -16.26 1.58 -13.84
N GLN A 17 -15.17 2.06 -14.45
CA GLN A 17 -14.33 1.25 -15.33
C GLN A 17 -13.48 0.22 -14.58
N THR A 18 -13.04 0.53 -13.35
CA THR A 18 -12.18 -0.39 -12.58
C THR A 18 -12.97 -1.58 -12.05
N PRO A 19 -12.47 -2.83 -12.17
CA PRO A 19 -13.12 -4.01 -11.63
C PRO A 19 -13.25 -3.89 -10.11
N LYS A 20 -14.45 -4.19 -9.58
CA LYS A 20 -14.71 -4.09 -8.15
C LYS A 20 -14.14 -5.31 -7.42
N VAL A 21 -12.94 -5.17 -6.86
CA VAL A 21 -12.32 -6.23 -6.06
C VAL A 21 -12.90 -6.20 -4.63
N ALA A 22 -13.40 -7.35 -4.17
CA ALA A 22 -13.85 -7.54 -2.80
C ALA A 22 -12.66 -7.51 -1.83
N LYS A 23 -12.91 -7.06 -0.59
CA LYS A 23 -11.85 -7.07 0.44
C LYS A 23 -11.57 -8.52 0.84
N GLN A 24 -10.30 -8.90 0.80
CA GLN A 24 -9.86 -10.19 1.34
C GLN A 24 -10.04 -10.23 2.86
N ASP A 25 -10.47 -11.37 3.38
CA ASP A 25 -10.53 -11.63 4.81
C ASP A 25 -9.12 -11.72 5.39
N LYS A 26 -8.80 -10.81 6.32
CA LYS A 26 -7.49 -10.72 6.98
C LYS A 26 -7.69 -10.81 8.48
N LYS A 27 -6.81 -11.58 9.14
CA LYS A 27 -6.77 -11.67 10.61
C LYS A 27 -6.61 -10.27 11.20
N LYS A 28 -7.34 -9.99 12.29
CA LYS A 28 -7.29 -8.68 12.96
C LYS A 28 -5.87 -8.42 13.45
N LYS A 29 -5.32 -7.26 13.09
CA LYS A 29 -4.06 -6.80 13.66
C LYS A 29 -4.29 -6.48 15.15
N PRO A 30 -3.35 -6.83 16.05
CA PRO A 30 -3.44 -6.41 17.43
C PRO A 30 -3.46 -4.88 17.51
N ARG A 31 -4.19 -4.32 18.47
CA ARG A 31 -4.35 -2.87 18.67
C ARG A 31 -3.53 -2.37 19.87
N GLY A 32 -3.27 -1.07 19.93
CA GLY A 32 -2.61 -0.42 21.07
C GLY A 32 -1.16 -0.86 21.31
N ARG A 33 -0.83 -1.19 22.55
CA ARG A 33 0.54 -1.53 22.99
C ARG A 33 1.12 -2.73 22.25
N ALA A 34 0.32 -3.78 22.02
CA ALA A 34 0.75 -4.96 21.30
C ALA A 34 1.17 -4.62 19.86
N HIS A 35 0.48 -3.68 19.21
CA HIS A 35 0.88 -3.22 17.87
C HIS A 35 2.21 -2.47 17.89
N LYS A 36 2.40 -1.59 18.89
CA LYS A 36 3.64 -0.80 19.03
C LYS A 36 4.86 -1.68 19.30
N ARG A 37 4.72 -2.76 20.09
CA ARG A 37 5.79 -3.77 20.27
C ARG A 37 6.17 -4.44 18.95
N LEU A 38 5.18 -4.86 18.15
CA LEU A 38 5.44 -5.45 16.82
C LEU A 38 6.10 -4.45 15.85
N GLN A 39 5.69 -3.18 15.88
CA GLN A 39 6.32 -2.14 15.05
C GLN A 39 7.78 -1.89 15.45
N HIS A 40 8.07 -1.78 16.75
CA HIS A 40 9.43 -1.55 17.25
C HIS A 40 10.35 -2.73 16.92
N ASN A 41 9.90 -3.96 17.21
CA ASN A 41 10.67 -5.17 16.91
C ASN A 41 10.99 -5.26 15.41
N ARG A 42 10.02 -5.01 14.53
CA ARG A 42 10.24 -5.04 13.07
C ARG A 42 11.20 -3.96 12.57
N ARG A 43 11.18 -2.76 13.16
CA ARG A 43 11.95 -1.61 12.65
C ARG A 43 13.37 -1.53 13.17
N PHE A 44 13.60 -1.95 14.41
CA PHE A 44 14.85 -1.67 15.11
C PHE A 44 15.55 -2.92 15.64
N VAL A 45 14.84 -4.03 15.83
CA VAL A 45 15.40 -5.25 16.42
C VAL A 45 15.64 -6.31 15.36
N THR A 46 14.66 -6.55 14.47
CA THR A 46 14.79 -7.54 13.40
C THR A 46 15.64 -6.98 12.25
N ALA A 47 15.35 -5.75 11.79
CA ALA A 47 16.00 -5.02 10.68
C ALA A 47 17.55 -4.97 10.68
N GLY A 48 18.20 -5.26 11.81
CA GLY A 48 19.66 -5.34 11.94
C GLY A 48 20.26 -6.72 11.65
N ASN A 49 19.43 -7.74 11.35
CA ASN A 49 19.87 -9.08 11.00
C ASN A 49 19.69 -9.28 9.49
N LEU A 50 20.72 -9.78 8.81
CA LEU A 50 20.80 -9.98 7.35
C LEU A 50 19.75 -10.98 6.77
N SER A 51 18.72 -11.34 7.53
CA SER A 51 17.66 -12.30 7.20
C SER A 51 16.28 -11.65 7.08
N ASP A 52 16.16 -10.31 7.10
CA ASP A 52 14.88 -9.62 6.92
C ASP A 52 14.32 -9.77 5.49
N PRO A 53 13.17 -10.44 5.31
CA PRO A 53 12.55 -10.59 4.00
C PRO A 53 12.03 -9.25 3.43
N CYS A 54 11.93 -8.19 4.25
CA CYS A 54 11.51 -6.87 3.79
C CYS A 54 12.60 -6.11 3.02
N LEU A 55 13.88 -6.33 3.33
CA LEU A 55 15.00 -5.69 2.62
C LEU A 55 15.22 -6.35 1.25
N ASN A 56 15.10 -7.68 1.18
CA ASN A 56 15.16 -8.44 -0.06
C ASN A 56 13.98 -8.14 -1.00
N TYR A 57 12.76 -7.96 -0.49
CA TYR A 57 11.61 -7.64 -1.36
C TYR A 57 11.71 -6.25 -2.00
N TRP A 58 12.26 -5.25 -1.30
CA TRP A 58 12.40 -3.89 -1.85
C TRP A 58 13.56 -3.77 -2.85
N LEU A 59 14.69 -4.46 -2.57
CA LEU A 59 15.83 -4.52 -3.48
C LEU A 59 15.48 -5.26 -4.78
N ILE A 60 14.78 -6.39 -4.70
CA ILE A 60 14.33 -7.16 -5.88
C ILE A 60 13.30 -6.37 -6.71
N GLN A 61 12.41 -5.60 -6.08
CA GLN A 61 11.36 -4.85 -6.80
C GLN A 61 11.86 -3.57 -7.47
N HIS A 62 12.94 -2.95 -6.97
CA HIS A 62 13.57 -1.78 -7.61
C HIS A 62 14.64 -2.14 -8.65
N LEU A 63 15.28 -3.32 -8.58
CA LEU A 63 16.25 -3.78 -9.58
C LEU A 63 15.60 -4.38 -10.84
N PHE A 64 14.33 -4.83 -10.79
CA PHE A 64 13.64 -5.39 -11.96
C PHE A 64 12.90 -4.37 -12.84
N VAL A 65 12.75 -3.11 -12.39
CA VAL A 65 12.04 -2.06 -13.15
C VAL A 65 13.00 -1.03 -13.78
N GLY A 66 14.32 -1.23 -13.64
CA GLY A 66 15.36 -0.38 -14.25
C GLY A 66 15.98 -0.93 -15.55
N CYS A 67 15.47 -2.04 -16.07
CA CYS A 67 15.99 -2.70 -17.28
C CYS A 67 14.82 -3.10 -18.21
N LEU A 68 14.02 -2.12 -18.62
CA LEU A 68 13.26 -2.13 -19.88
C LEU A 68 12.96 -0.69 -20.31
#